data_AF-A0A369NKP1-F1
#
_entry.id   AF-A0A369NKP1-F1
#
_cell.length_a   1.000
_cell.length_b   1.000
_cell.length_c   1.000
_cell.angle_alpha   90.00
_cell.angle_beta   90.00
_cell.angle_gamma   90.00
#
_symmetry.space_group_name_H-M   'P 1'
#
loop_
_entity.id
_entity.type
_entity.pdbx_description
1 polymer ?
#
loop_
_entity_poly.entity_id
_entity_poly.type
_entity_poly.pdbx_seq_one_letter_code
_entity_poly.pdbx_strand_id
1 'polypeptide(L)'
;MERYPKQIHVRMSEGEVARAKALASKLDMTLSDLIRCLLQLPDESIEGGARLVVVDRATAVKLSREMRRWGHHYNQAVHALNAIAYYLRANDMDSSDVIEELDRTSGRLVAMQPGIAALRADAEAILGAAMAALGR
;
A
#
# COMPACT_ATOMS: atom_id res chain seq x y z
N MET A 1 -4.71 27.64 -10.84
CA MET A 1 -5.91 27.47 -9.99
C MET A 1 -5.41 27.18 -8.59
N GLU A 2 -5.79 27.97 -7.60
CA GLU A 2 -5.32 27.79 -6.22
C GLU A 2 -5.91 26.50 -5.64
N ARG A 3 -5.06 25.68 -5.02
CA ARG A 3 -5.44 24.31 -4.61
C ARG A 3 -6.44 24.26 -3.47
N TYR A 4 -6.39 25.23 -2.56
CA TYR A 4 -7.27 25.34 -1.40
C TYR A 4 -7.82 26.77 -1.31
N PRO A 5 -8.95 27.08 -1.97
CA PRO A 5 -9.44 28.45 -2.12
C PRO A 5 -10.22 28.99 -0.91
N LYS A 6 -10.35 28.21 0.17
CA LYS A 6 -11.12 28.56 1.38
C LYS A 6 -10.24 28.55 2.62
N GLN A 7 -10.52 29.46 3.54
CA GLN A 7 -9.79 29.62 4.80
C GLN A 7 -10.71 29.35 6.00
N ILE A 8 -10.14 28.81 7.07
CA ILE A 8 -10.79 28.60 8.36
C ILE A 8 -9.95 29.34 9.40
N HIS A 9 -10.58 30.19 10.21
CA HIS A 9 -9.93 30.87 11.33
C HIS A 9 -10.38 30.22 12.63
N VAL A 10 -9.42 29.80 13.46
CA VAL A 10 -9.67 29.16 14.76
C VAL A 10 -8.92 29.94 15.83
N ARG A 11 -9.60 30.27 16.92
CA ARG A 11 -8.96 30.83 18.11
C ARG A 11 -8.40 29.68 18.94
N MET A 12 -7.14 29.77 19.31
CA MET A 12 -6.43 28.75 20.08
C MET A 12 -5.55 29.43 21.12
N SER A 13 -5.38 28.80 22.27
CA SER A 13 -4.38 29.15 23.25
C SER A 13 -2.97 28.87 22.72
N GLU A 14 -1.96 29.52 23.30
CA GLU A 14 -0.55 29.28 22.95
C GLU A 14 -0.16 27.81 23.12
N GLY A 15 -0.64 27.16 24.19
CA GLY A 15 -0.36 25.76 24.46
C GLY A 15 -0.96 24.82 23.41
N GLU A 16 -2.16 25.10 22.90
CA GLU A 16 -2.76 24.32 21.82
C GLU A 16 -1.97 24.45 20.51
N VAL A 17 -1.57 25.67 20.16
CA VAL A 17 -0.75 25.92 18.96
C VAL A 17 0.60 25.23 19.08
N ALA A 18 1.25 25.28 20.25
CA ALA A 18 2.53 24.62 20.49
C ALA A 18 2.42 23.09 20.32
N ARG A 19 1.38 22.46 20.89
CA ARG A 19 1.15 21.01 20.74
C ARG A 19 0.89 20.62 19.29
N ALA A 20 0.06 21.38 18.58
CA ALA A 20 -0.24 21.11 17.17
C ALA A 20 1.01 21.22 16.28
N LYS A 21 1.84 22.26 16.50
CA LYS A 21 3.12 22.43 15.78
C LYS A 21 4.11 21.30 16.09
N ALA A 22 4.24 20.89 17.34
CA ALA A 22 5.11 19.79 17.74
C ALA A 22 4.67 18.47 17.08
N LEU A 23 3.37 18.18 17.07
CA LEU A 23 2.82 17.00 16.39
C LEU A 23 3.06 17.05 14.88
N ALA A 24 2.81 18.19 14.24
CA ALA A 24 3.04 18.37 12.81
C ALA A 24 4.52 18.12 12.47
N SER A 25 5.45 18.69 13.24
CA SER A 25 6.88 18.46 13.06
C SER A 25 7.28 17.00 13.24
N LYS A 26 6.74 16.31 14.25
CA LYS A 26 7.00 14.88 14.49
C LYS A 26 6.55 14.00 13.32
N LEU A 27 5.50 14.41 12.60
CA LEU A 27 4.93 13.69 11.46
C LEU A 27 5.46 14.16 10.10
N ASP A 28 6.47 15.06 10.07
CA ASP A 28 6.97 15.71 8.86
C ASP A 28 5.85 16.42 8.06
N MET A 29 4.96 17.08 8.82
CA MET A 29 3.80 17.81 8.33
C MET A 29 3.89 19.32 8.54
N THR A 30 3.38 20.08 7.57
CA THR A 30 3.00 21.47 7.86
C THR A 30 1.78 21.47 8.79
N LEU A 31 1.60 22.53 9.57
CA LEU A 31 0.42 22.65 10.43
C LEU A 31 -0.90 22.55 9.63
N SER A 32 -0.93 23.12 8.43
CA SER A 32 -2.07 23.03 7.53
C SER A 32 -2.30 21.62 6.99
N ASP A 33 -1.24 20.84 6.74
CA ASP A 33 -1.40 19.43 6.35
C ASP A 33 -1.99 18.59 7.48
N LEU A 34 -1.49 18.79 8.71
CA LEU A 34 -2.03 18.12 9.89
C LEU A 34 -3.52 18.40 10.05
N ILE A 35 -3.93 19.69 10.00
CA ILE A 35 -5.34 20.07 10.10
C ILE A 35 -6.17 19.43 8.99
N ARG A 36 -5.69 19.46 7.73
CA ARG A 36 -6.42 18.83 6.62
C ARG A 36 -6.53 17.32 6.76
N CYS A 37 -5.54 16.65 7.35
CA CYS A 37 -5.62 15.22 7.62
C CYS A 37 -6.67 14.92 8.71
N LEU A 38 -6.70 15.71 9.77
CA LEU A 38 -7.70 15.56 10.84
C LEU A 38 -9.12 15.84 10.34
N LEU A 39 -9.31 16.83 9.47
CA LEU A 39 -10.61 17.15 8.86
C LEU A 39 -11.14 16.06 7.90
N GLN A 40 -10.31 15.09 7.51
CA GLN A 40 -10.73 13.95 6.69
C GLN A 40 -11.21 12.75 7.53
N LEU A 41 -11.17 12.85 8.86
CA LEU A 41 -11.71 11.80 9.72
C LEU A 41 -13.24 11.67 9.54
N PRO A 42 -13.77 10.45 9.30
CA PRO A 42 -15.21 10.22 9.29
C PRO A 42 -15.81 10.45 10.67
N ASP A 43 -17.03 10.98 10.74
CA ASP A 43 -17.75 11.21 12.01
C ASP A 43 -17.88 9.92 12.83
N GLU A 44 -18.14 8.80 12.16
CA GLU A 44 -18.23 7.44 12.72
C GLU A 44 -16.94 7.00 13.43
N SER A 45 -15.80 7.58 13.06
CA SER A 45 -14.49 7.24 13.62
C SER A 45 -14.16 8.06 14.88
N ILE A 46 -14.90 9.12 15.18
CA ILE A 46 -14.61 10.04 16.29
C ILE A 46 -14.85 9.37 17.66
N GLU A 47 -15.83 8.46 17.77
CA GLU A 47 -16.27 7.92 19.06
C GLU A 47 -15.44 6.73 19.60
N GLY A 48 -14.41 6.25 18.89
CA GLY A 48 -13.69 5.02 19.27
C GLY A 48 -12.17 5.13 19.41
N GLY A 49 -11.59 6.32 19.21
CA GLY A 49 -10.14 6.45 19.03
C GLY A 49 -9.71 5.93 17.66
N ALA A 50 -9.96 6.72 16.62
CA ALA A 50 -9.60 6.35 15.25
C ALA A 50 -8.08 6.27 15.04
N ARG A 51 -7.63 5.17 14.42
CA ARG A 51 -6.33 5.14 13.76
C ARG A 51 -6.44 5.89 12.43
N LEU A 52 -5.77 7.03 12.31
CA LEU A 52 -5.67 7.77 11.05
C LEU A 52 -4.41 7.33 10.30
N VAL A 53 -4.59 6.80 9.09
CA VAL A 53 -3.50 6.50 8.17
C VAL A 53 -3.46 7.59 7.12
N VAL A 54 -2.32 8.30 7.06
CA VAL A 54 -2.10 9.37 6.09
C VAL A 54 -1.26 8.85 4.95
N VAL A 55 -1.78 8.88 3.74
CA VAL A 55 -1.06 8.47 2.53
C VAL A 55 -0.86 9.69 1.64
N ASP A 56 0.39 10.03 1.39
CA ASP A 56 0.71 11.05 0.40
C ASP A 56 0.56 10.51 -1.03
N ARG A 57 0.32 11.42 -1.98
CA ARG A 57 0.09 11.06 -3.38
C ARG A 57 1.28 10.33 -4.01
N ALA A 58 2.51 10.71 -3.69
CA ALA A 58 3.71 10.11 -4.28
C ALA A 58 3.87 8.66 -3.81
N THR A 59 3.63 8.41 -2.53
CA THR A 59 3.63 7.10 -1.90
C THR A 59 2.51 6.22 -2.47
N ALA A 60 1.29 6.75 -2.63
CA ALA A 60 0.19 6.01 -3.28
C ALA A 60 0.56 5.59 -4.72
N VAL A 61 1.17 6.48 -5.50
CA VAL A 61 1.62 6.16 -6.87
C VAL A 61 2.73 5.11 -6.87
N LYS A 62 3.71 5.21 -5.96
CA LYS A 62 4.78 4.21 -5.82
C LYS A 62 4.22 2.83 -5.49
N LEU A 63 3.33 2.75 -4.48
CA LEU A 63 2.64 1.51 -4.11
C LEU A 63 1.88 0.91 -5.30
N SER A 64 1.14 1.74 -6.04
CA SER A 64 0.39 1.30 -7.22
C SER A 64 1.29 0.77 -8.34
N ARG A 65 2.52 1.29 -8.48
CA ARG A 65 3.51 0.79 -9.45
C ARG A 65 4.11 -0.54 -9.01
N GLU A 66 4.47 -0.67 -7.74
CA GLU A 66 4.99 -1.93 -7.18
C GLU A 66 3.96 -3.05 -7.26
N MET A 67 2.69 -2.77 -6.92
CA MET A 67 1.60 -3.76 -7.07
C MET A 67 1.46 -4.27 -8.51
N ARG A 68 1.54 -3.38 -9.50
CA ARG A 68 1.52 -3.78 -10.92
C ARG A 68 2.72 -4.64 -11.30
N ARG A 69 3.91 -4.27 -10.81
CA ARG A 69 5.14 -5.03 -11.06
C ARG A 69 5.04 -6.44 -10.48
N TRP A 70 4.53 -6.59 -9.26
CA TRP A 70 4.31 -7.90 -8.64
C TRP A 70 3.28 -8.72 -9.41
N GLY A 71 2.19 -8.10 -9.85
CA GLY A 71 1.21 -8.76 -10.73
C GLY A 71 1.83 -9.27 -12.04
N HIS A 72 2.73 -8.50 -12.65
CA HIS A 72 3.44 -8.93 -13.85
C HIS A 72 4.38 -10.11 -13.59
N HIS A 73 5.15 -10.09 -12.50
CA HIS A 73 6.02 -11.21 -12.11
C HIS A 73 5.22 -12.48 -11.83
N TYR A 74 4.06 -12.36 -11.16
CA TYR A 74 3.16 -13.49 -10.95
C TYR A 74 2.65 -14.07 -12.28
N ASN A 75 2.20 -13.21 -13.20
CA ASN A 75 1.71 -13.67 -14.50
C ASN A 75 2.82 -14.35 -15.31
N GLN A 76 4.05 -13.83 -15.28
CA GLN A 76 5.20 -14.47 -15.93
C GLN A 76 5.46 -15.88 -15.38
N ALA A 77 5.41 -16.05 -14.07
CA ALA A 77 5.59 -17.35 -13.44
C ALA A 77 4.48 -18.33 -13.87
N VAL A 78 3.22 -17.90 -13.89
CA VAL A 78 2.09 -18.72 -14.37
C VAL A 78 2.26 -19.09 -15.85
N HIS A 79 2.70 -18.16 -16.70
CA HIS A 79 2.94 -18.45 -18.11
C HIS A 79 4.08 -19.46 -18.31
N ALA A 80 5.17 -19.34 -17.56
CA ALA A 80 6.26 -20.32 -17.59
C ALA A 80 5.77 -21.72 -17.18
N LEU A 81 4.95 -21.82 -16.14
CA LEU A 81 4.32 -23.07 -15.72
C LEU A 81 3.40 -23.66 -16.79
N ASN A 82 2.58 -22.83 -17.43
CA ASN A 82 1.69 -23.29 -18.50
C ASN A 82 2.47 -23.78 -19.73
N ALA A 83 3.59 -23.14 -20.07
CA ALA A 83 4.47 -23.58 -21.15
C ALA A 83 5.11 -24.93 -20.83
N ILE A 84 5.64 -25.09 -19.60
CA ILE A 84 6.14 -26.38 -19.09
C ILE A 84 5.06 -27.47 -19.21
N ALA A 85 3.84 -27.20 -18.74
CA ALA A 85 2.74 -28.15 -18.81
C ALA A 85 2.36 -28.52 -20.26
N TYR A 86 2.46 -27.58 -21.20
CA TYR A 86 2.23 -27.82 -22.62
C TYR A 86 3.28 -28.77 -23.20
N TYR A 87 4.57 -28.50 -23.00
CA TYR A 87 5.65 -29.33 -23.54
C TYR A 87 5.67 -30.75 -22.93
N LEU A 88 5.31 -30.90 -21.65
CA LEU A 88 5.06 -32.22 -21.03
C LEU A 88 3.97 -33.02 -21.76
N ARG A 89 2.87 -32.36 -22.15
CA ARG A 89 1.77 -33.03 -22.87
C ARG A 89 2.12 -33.34 -24.32
N ALA A 90 2.96 -32.51 -24.94
CA ALA A 90 3.39 -32.68 -26.33
C ALA A 90 4.51 -33.73 -26.51
N ASN A 91 5.09 -34.25 -25.41
CA ASN A 91 6.19 -35.22 -25.40
C ASN A 91 7.47 -34.71 -26.11
N ASP A 92 7.67 -33.39 -26.10
CA ASP A 92 8.67 -32.67 -26.91
C ASP A 92 9.87 -32.18 -26.06
N MET A 93 10.00 -32.70 -24.83
CA MET A 93 11.06 -32.36 -23.87
C MET A 93 11.33 -33.56 -22.95
N ASP A 94 12.60 -33.82 -22.61
CA ASP A 94 12.97 -34.97 -21.78
C ASP A 94 12.39 -34.80 -20.36
N SER A 95 11.70 -35.81 -19.85
CA SER A 95 10.82 -35.69 -18.68
C SER A 95 11.55 -35.22 -17.42
N SER A 96 12.86 -35.52 -17.31
CA SER A 96 13.75 -35.09 -16.23
C SER A 96 13.89 -33.58 -16.14
N ASP A 97 14.23 -32.93 -17.26
CA ASP A 97 14.53 -31.49 -17.30
C ASP A 97 13.28 -30.64 -17.00
N VAL A 98 12.12 -31.15 -17.40
CA VAL A 98 10.86 -30.47 -17.15
C VAL A 98 10.43 -30.55 -15.68
N ILE A 99 10.66 -31.69 -15.04
CA ILE A 99 10.39 -31.88 -13.61
C ILE A 99 11.29 -30.95 -12.79
N GLU A 100 12.57 -30.80 -13.16
CA GLU A 100 13.50 -29.93 -12.45
C GLU A 100 13.10 -28.44 -12.55
N GLU A 101 12.77 -27.95 -13.74
CA GLU A 101 12.32 -26.56 -13.91
C GLU A 101 10.95 -26.28 -13.29
N LEU A 102 10.06 -27.28 -13.29
CA LEU A 102 8.78 -27.20 -12.58
C LEU A 102 9.01 -27.04 -11.07
N ASP A 103 9.91 -27.84 -10.49
CA ASP A 103 10.21 -27.81 -9.05
C ASP A 103 10.87 -26.49 -8.64
N ARG A 104 11.80 -25.96 -9.45
CA ARG A 104 12.38 -24.62 -9.23
C ARG A 104 11.33 -23.51 -9.29
N THR A 105 10.46 -23.54 -10.30
CA THR A 105 9.44 -22.50 -10.49
C THR A 105 8.41 -22.56 -9.37
N SER A 106 7.98 -23.77 -9.00
CA SER A 106 7.07 -24.01 -7.88
C SER A 106 7.69 -23.55 -6.55
N GLY A 107 8.97 -23.88 -6.30
CA GLY A 107 9.71 -23.43 -5.12
C GLY A 107 9.80 -21.91 -5.01
N ARG A 108 10.02 -21.20 -6.13
CA ARG A 108 10.02 -19.72 -6.16
C ARG A 108 8.65 -19.14 -5.83
N LEU A 109 7.57 -19.73 -6.33
CA LEU A 109 6.21 -19.29 -6.03
C LEU A 109 5.83 -19.54 -4.57
N VAL A 110 6.20 -20.69 -4.02
CA VAL A 110 6.02 -21.00 -2.60
C VAL A 110 6.79 -20.01 -1.73
N ALA A 111 8.02 -19.66 -2.11
CA ALA A 111 8.81 -18.65 -1.40
C ALA A 111 8.20 -17.23 -1.45
N MET A 112 7.38 -16.93 -2.46
CA MET A 112 6.66 -15.65 -2.55
C MET A 112 5.40 -15.58 -1.67
N GLN A 113 4.77 -16.73 -1.37
CA GLN A 113 3.50 -16.78 -0.61
C GLN A 113 3.57 -16.06 0.75
N PRO A 114 4.62 -16.23 1.59
CA PRO A 114 4.72 -15.52 2.85
C PRO A 114 4.73 -13.99 2.68
N GLY A 115 5.42 -13.48 1.66
CA GLY A 115 5.48 -12.04 1.38
C GLY A 115 4.14 -11.48 0.92
N ILE A 116 3.40 -12.24 0.10
CA ILE A 116 2.04 -11.87 -0.32
C ILE A 116 1.08 -11.89 0.88
N ALA A 117 1.18 -12.91 1.74
CA ALA A 117 0.36 -13.01 2.95
C ALA A 117 0.64 -11.85 3.92
N ALA A 118 1.90 -11.49 4.13
CA ALA A 118 2.29 -10.35 4.95
C ALA A 118 1.74 -9.03 4.38
N LEU A 119 1.92 -8.79 3.08
CA LEU A 119 1.39 -7.58 2.44
C LEU A 119 -0.14 -7.50 2.56
N ARG A 120 -0.83 -8.64 2.42
CA ARG A 120 -2.28 -8.70 2.58
C ARG A 120 -2.69 -8.34 4.00
N ALA A 121 -2.01 -8.88 5.01
CA ALA A 121 -2.30 -8.56 6.41
C ALA A 121 -2.10 -7.07 6.70
N ASP A 122 -1.02 -6.47 6.17
CA ASP A 122 -0.79 -5.02 6.29
C ASP A 122 -1.88 -4.20 5.60
N ALA A 123 -2.32 -4.61 4.41
CA ALA A 123 -3.40 -3.95 3.68
C ALA A 123 -4.75 -4.05 4.42
N GLU A 124 -5.07 -5.21 5.00
CA GLU A 124 -6.25 -5.42 5.83
C GLU A 124 -6.20 -4.55 7.10
N ALA A 125 -5.04 -4.40 7.72
CA ALA A 125 -4.84 -3.51 8.88
C ALA A 125 -5.04 -2.02 8.53
N ILE A 126 -4.80 -1.63 7.27
CA ILE A 126 -5.05 -0.28 6.76
C ILE A 126 -6.54 -0.10 6.42
N LEU A 127 -7.22 -1.12 5.88
CA LEU A 127 -8.65 -1.06 5.53
C LEU A 127 -9.57 -0.79 6.74
N GLY A 128 -9.15 -1.19 7.95
CA GLY A 128 -9.86 -0.87 9.20
C GLY A 128 -9.54 0.52 9.78
N ALA A 129 -8.68 1.31 9.13
CA ALA A 129 -8.28 2.62 9.58
C ALA A 129 -8.97 3.74 8.78
N ALA A 130 -9.16 4.90 9.40
CA ALA A 130 -9.58 6.09 8.68
C ALA A 130 -8.44 6.56 7.77
N MET A 131 -8.75 6.80 6.49
CA MET A 131 -7.76 7.20 5.50
C MET A 131 -7.81 8.70 5.25
N ALA A 132 -6.65 9.35 5.31
CA ALA A 132 -6.51 10.74 4.88
C ALA A 132 -5.49 10.84 3.74
N ALA A 133 -5.84 11.59 2.71
CA ALA A 133 -4.94 11.91 1.62
C ALA A 133 -4.16 13.19 1.95
N LEU A 134 -2.83 13.10 1.83
CA LEU A 134 -1.98 14.28 1.95
C LEU A 134 -1.75 14.87 0.56
N GLY A 135 -2.25 16.09 0.38
CA GLY A 135 -2.33 16.72 -0.92
C GLY A 135 -0.98 16.86 -1.63
N ARG A 136 0.09 17.28 -0.97
CA ARG A 136 1.38 17.70 -1.56
C ARG A 136 1.58 17.40 -3.06
#